data_AF-A0A1Q9EA25-F1
#
_entry.id   AF-A0A1Q9EA25-F1
#
_cell.length_a   1.000
_cell.length_b   1.000
_cell.length_c   1.000
_cell.angle_alpha   90.00
_cell.angle_beta   90.00
_cell.angle_gamma   90.00
#
_symmetry.space_group_name_H-M   'P 1'
#
loop_
_entity.id
_entity.type
_entity.pdbx_description
1 polymer ?
#
loop_
_entity_poly.entity_id
_entity_poly.type
_entity_poly.pdbx_seq_one_letter_code
_entity_poly.pdbx_strand_id
1 'polypeptide(L)'
;MGSTERFSTKNRKPIPICLAKLRHQRHWYRHIDTLSVINVPEMESFIGYWQGVLLENAMQRAGFMYGYYLEDKNYDEGTRAIMEVLEGDAPLSEPTEQEATYDSIVRR
;
A
#
# COMPACT_ATOMS: atom_id res chain seq x y z
N MET A 1 51.76 14.61 34.50
CA MET A 1 51.43 13.19 34.20
C MET A 1 49.91 13.07 34.24
N GLY A 2 49.28 12.86 33.10
CA GLY A 2 47.82 12.65 33.01
C GLY A 2 47.55 11.77 31.80
N SER A 3 47.39 10.47 32.05
CA SER A 3 47.13 9.45 31.04
C SER A 3 45.69 9.54 30.56
N THR A 4 45.48 9.98 29.32
CA THR A 4 44.20 9.83 28.61
C THR A 4 44.07 8.39 28.14
N GLU A 5 43.26 7.60 28.83
CA GLU A 5 42.87 6.27 28.36
C GLU A 5 41.99 6.42 27.11
N ARG A 6 42.54 6.03 25.96
CA ARG A 6 41.75 5.83 24.74
C ARG A 6 40.90 4.59 24.93
N PHE A 7 39.59 4.78 25.08
CA PHE A 7 38.61 3.69 25.00
C PHE A 7 38.76 2.97 23.65
N SER A 8 39.28 1.74 23.71
CA SER A 8 39.46 0.82 22.59
C SER A 8 38.09 0.36 22.07
N THR A 9 37.70 0.82 20.89
CA THR A 9 36.50 0.36 20.18
C THR A 9 36.78 -0.95 19.43
N LYS A 10 37.23 -1.99 20.14
CA LYS A 10 37.28 -3.35 19.60
C LYS A 10 36.08 -4.12 20.14
N ASN A 11 35.23 -4.62 19.23
CA ASN A 11 34.06 -5.47 19.47
C ASN A 11 32.72 -4.77 19.77
N ARG A 12 32.23 -3.95 18.84
CA ARG A 12 30.77 -3.78 18.70
C ARG A 12 30.30 -4.63 17.52
N LYS A 13 29.47 -5.64 17.77
CA LYS A 13 28.73 -6.33 16.72
C LYS A 13 27.88 -5.28 15.97
N PRO A 14 27.81 -5.27 14.63
CA PRO A 14 26.98 -4.32 13.92
C PRO A 14 25.53 -4.58 14.32
N ILE A 15 24.93 -3.63 15.03
CA ILE A 15 23.49 -3.60 15.28
C ILE A 15 22.85 -3.42 13.89
N PRO A 16 21.89 -4.26 13.47
CA PRO A 16 21.20 -4.07 12.21
C PRO A 16 20.66 -2.64 12.21
N ILE A 17 20.99 -1.85 11.18
CA ILE A 17 20.62 -0.44 11.08
C ILE A 17 19.12 -0.37 11.31
N CYS A 18 18.76 0.09 12.50
CA CYS A 18 17.38 0.24 12.90
C CYS A 18 16.71 1.13 11.85
N LEU A 19 15.50 0.78 11.46
CA LEU A 19 14.52 1.56 10.70
C LEU A 19 14.18 2.93 11.36
N ALA A 20 15.11 3.55 12.09
CA ALA A 20 14.95 4.73 12.93
C ALA A 20 15.30 6.05 12.22
N LYS A 21 15.45 6.01 10.89
CA LYS A 21 15.34 7.21 10.06
C LYS A 21 14.23 6.99 9.04
N LEU A 22 12.99 7.00 9.51
CA LEU A 22 11.85 7.34 8.67
C LEU A 22 11.99 8.83 8.28
N ARG A 23 13.00 9.13 7.47
CA ARG A 23 13.11 10.39 6.76
C ARG A 23 11.86 10.42 5.91
N HIS A 24 11.01 11.43 6.12
CA HIS A 24 9.83 11.70 5.29
C HIS A 24 10.26 11.43 3.86
N GLN A 25 9.70 10.38 3.26
CA GLN A 25 10.08 9.99 1.92
C GLN A 25 9.51 11.08 1.01
N ARG A 26 10.25 12.18 0.86
CA ARG A 26 10.36 12.84 -0.43
C ARG A 26 10.96 11.77 -1.33
N HIS A 27 10.07 10.89 -1.78
CA HIS A 27 10.38 9.72 -2.59
C HIS A 27 11.06 10.30 -3.83
N TRP A 28 12.38 10.17 -3.90
CA TRP A 28 13.19 10.57 -5.04
C TRP A 28 12.82 9.75 -6.29
N TYR A 29 12.10 8.64 -6.08
CA TYR A 29 11.57 7.76 -7.10
C TYR A 29 10.26 7.13 -6.63
N ARG A 30 9.31 6.97 -7.56
CA ARG A 30 8.08 6.18 -7.41
C ARG A 30 7.93 5.31 -8.66
N HIS A 31 7.29 4.16 -8.52
CA HIS A 31 7.06 3.27 -9.67
C HIS A 31 6.01 3.81 -10.65
N ILE A 32 5.06 4.59 -10.14
CA ILE A 32 3.97 5.19 -10.91
C ILE A 32 3.85 6.65 -10.45
N ASP A 33 3.77 7.56 -11.41
CA ASP A 33 3.66 9.00 -11.14
C ASP A 33 2.22 9.48 -11.09
N THR A 34 1.39 8.95 -11.99
CA THR A 34 -0.01 9.36 -12.13
C THR A 34 -0.93 8.16 -12.34
N LEU A 35 -2.14 8.29 -11.82
CA LEU A 35 -3.26 7.38 -12.06
C LEU A 35 -4.32 8.12 -12.87
N SER A 36 -4.75 7.55 -13.99
CA SER A 36 -5.85 8.06 -14.79
C SER A 36 -6.99 7.06 -14.78
N VAL A 37 -8.18 7.51 -14.41
CA VAL A 37 -9.39 6.69 -14.41
C VAL A 37 -10.20 7.01 -15.64
N ILE A 38 -10.45 6.03 -16.50
CA ILE A 38 -11.26 6.23 -17.70
C ILE A 38 -12.73 5.89 -17.42
N ASN A 39 -12.98 4.82 -16.67
CA ASN A 39 -14.34 4.35 -16.41
C ASN A 39 -14.95 4.99 -15.16
N VAL A 40 -15.26 6.29 -15.23
CA VAL A 40 -15.92 7.02 -14.14
C VAL A 40 -17.26 6.39 -13.73
N PRO A 41 -18.13 5.93 -14.65
CA PRO A 41 -19.40 5.30 -14.27
C PRO A 41 -19.26 4.07 -13.37
N GLU A 42 -18.22 3.26 -13.59
CA GLU A 42 -17.95 2.09 -12.74
C GLU A 42 -17.49 2.48 -11.35
N MET A 43 -16.68 3.54 -11.24
CA MET A 43 -16.28 4.10 -9.95
C MET A 43 -17.47 4.70 -9.19
N GLU A 44 -18.41 5.35 -9.88
CA GLU A 44 -19.66 5.83 -9.28
C GLU A 44 -20.52 4.68 -8.77
N SER A 45 -20.66 3.60 -9.53
CA SER A 45 -21.34 2.37 -9.10
C SER A 45 -20.68 1.76 -7.85
N PHE A 46 -19.35 1.74 -7.80
CA PHE A 46 -18.60 1.26 -6.64
C PHE A 46 -18.83 2.14 -5.40
N ILE A 47 -18.83 3.47 -5.58
CA ILE A 47 -19.10 4.43 -4.48
C ILE A 47 -20.56 4.39 -4.02
N GLY A 48 -21.49 4.06 -4.93
CA GLY A 48 -22.91 3.91 -4.66
C GLY A 48 -23.22 2.94 -3.52
N TYR A 49 -22.34 1.96 -3.26
CA TYR A 49 -22.43 1.08 -2.09
C TYR A 49 -22.55 1.86 -0.77
N TRP A 50 -21.70 2.86 -0.53
CA TRP A 50 -21.74 3.66 0.70
C TRP A 50 -22.91 4.64 0.74
N GLN A 51 -23.45 5.01 -0.42
CA GLN A 51 -24.61 5.90 -0.49
C GLN A 51 -25.91 5.16 -0.18
N GLY A 52 -26.01 3.88 -0.54
CA GLY A 52 -27.21 3.06 -0.35
C GLY A 52 -27.30 2.38 1.03
N VAL A 53 -26.18 2.09 1.68
CA VAL A 53 -26.16 1.50 3.03
C VAL A 53 -26.28 2.62 4.05
N LEU A 54 -27.47 2.76 4.65
CA LEU A 54 -27.75 3.65 5.78
C LEU A 54 -26.73 3.43 6.91
N LEU A 55 -25.72 4.30 6.95
CA LEU A 55 -24.81 4.79 8.00
C LEU A 55 -24.55 4.03 9.31
N GLU A 56 -25.35 3.06 9.74
CA GLU A 56 -25.17 2.35 11.01
C GLU A 56 -24.06 1.30 10.95
N ASN A 57 -23.78 0.71 9.79
CA ASN A 57 -22.72 -0.29 9.59
C ASN A 57 -22.03 -0.13 8.22
N ALA A 58 -21.58 1.08 7.88
CA ALA A 58 -20.86 1.32 6.62
C ALA A 58 -19.51 0.56 6.62
N MET A 59 -19.53 -0.68 6.14
CA MET A 59 -18.34 -1.50 6.01
C MET A 59 -17.42 -0.93 4.94
N GLN A 60 -16.11 -1.06 5.18
CA GLN A 60 -15.11 -0.74 4.15
C GLN A 60 -15.23 -1.76 3.02
N ARG A 61 -15.09 -1.29 1.78
CA ARG A 61 -15.07 -2.14 0.59
C ARG A 61 -13.71 -2.01 -0.08
N ALA A 62 -13.15 -3.14 -0.49
CA ALA A 62 -11.94 -3.20 -1.28
C ALA A 62 -12.26 -3.67 -2.70
N GLY A 63 -11.37 -3.38 -3.63
CA GLY A 63 -11.49 -3.83 -5.01
C GLY A 63 -10.13 -3.85 -5.68
N PHE A 64 -10.02 -4.68 -6.72
CA PHE A 64 -8.85 -4.76 -7.58
C PHE A 64 -9.04 -3.86 -8.80
N MET A 65 -8.02 -3.05 -9.06
CA MET A 65 -8.00 -2.16 -10.22
C MET A 65 -7.23 -2.86 -11.35
N TYR A 66 -7.88 -3.00 -12.50
CA TYR A 66 -7.30 -3.57 -13.70
C TYR A 66 -7.15 -2.53 -14.79
N GLY A 67 -6.06 -2.65 -15.53
CA GLY A 67 -5.74 -1.76 -16.63
C GLY A 67 -4.29 -1.92 -17.07
N TYR A 68 -3.71 -0.86 -17.62
CA TYR A 68 -2.40 -0.91 -18.28
C TYR A 68 -1.56 0.33 -17.98
N TYR A 69 -0.27 0.23 -18.27
CA TYR A 69 0.67 1.33 -18.09
C TYR A 69 0.92 2.06 -19.41
N LEU A 70 1.04 3.38 -19.32
CA LEU A 70 1.44 4.27 -20.41
C LEU A 70 2.55 5.21 -19.93
N GLU A 71 3.32 5.74 -20.89
CA GLU A 71 4.28 6.80 -20.63
C GLU A 71 3.55 8.12 -20.32
N ASP A 72 3.99 8.82 -19.27
CA ASP A 72 3.48 10.15 -18.92
C ASP A 72 4.46 11.23 -19.38
N LYS A 73 3.98 12.14 -20.24
CA LYS A 73 4.78 13.27 -20.74
C LYS A 73 4.96 14.39 -19.71
N ASN A 74 4.23 14.36 -18.60
CA ASN A 74 4.30 15.39 -17.57
C ASN A 74 5.54 15.25 -16.67
N TYR A 75 6.21 14.09 -16.69
CA TYR A 75 7.38 13.78 -15.89
C TYR A 75 8.47 13.17 -16.79
N ASP A 76 9.73 13.43 -16.48
CA ASP A 76 10.85 12.81 -17.18
C ASP A 76 10.89 11.31 -16.86
N GLU A 77 10.87 10.46 -17.90
CA GLU A 77 10.68 9.00 -17.80
C GLU A 77 9.44 8.59 -16.97
N GLY A 78 8.39 9.42 -17.01
CA GLY A 78 7.18 9.24 -16.20
C GLY A 78 6.36 8.02 -16.60
N THR A 79 5.79 7.34 -15.61
CA THR A 79 4.84 6.22 -15.85
C THR A 79 3.46 6.55 -15.30
N ARG A 80 2.44 6.39 -16.15
CA ARG A 80 1.02 6.55 -15.83
C ARG A 80 0.32 5.19 -15.80
N ALA A 81 -0.40 4.91 -14.72
CA ALA A 81 -1.35 3.81 -14.67
C ALA A 81 -2.71 4.26 -15.22
N ILE A 82 -3.22 3.54 -16.21
CA ILE A 82 -4.57 3.71 -16.74
C ILE A 82 -5.45 2.62 -16.13
N MET A 83 -6.53 3.03 -15.45
CA MET A 83 -7.54 2.12 -14.91
C MET A 83 -8.73 2.02 -15.87
N GLU A 84 -9.04 0.78 -16.27
CA GLU A 84 -10.19 0.46 -17.12
C GLU A 84 -11.34 -0.17 -16.34
N VAL A 85 -11.01 -1.06 -15.41
CA VAL A 85 -11.98 -1.90 -14.70
C VAL A 85 -11.70 -1.90 -13.20
N LEU A 86 -12.75 -1.85 -12.39
CA LEU A 86 -12.69 -1.94 -10.94
C LEU A 86 -13.54 -3.13 -10.48
N GLU A 87 -12.86 -4.24 -10.22
CA GLU A 87 -13.51 -5.42 -9.67
C GLU A 87 -13.58 -5.28 -8.14
N GLY A 88 -14.74 -4.85 -7.64
CA GLY A 88 -14.98 -4.77 -6.20
C GLY A 88 -15.19 -6.15 -5.62
N ASP A 89 -14.46 -6.47 -4.55
CA ASP A 89 -14.68 -7.72 -3.82
C ASP A 89 -16.14 -7.74 -3.33
N ALA A 90 -16.75 -8.92 -3.34
CA ALA A 90 -18.05 -9.09 -2.70
C ALA A 90 -17.92 -8.61 -1.24
N PRO A 91 -18.97 -8.02 -0.63
CA PRO A 91 -18.94 -7.82 0.82
C PRO A 91 -18.53 -9.17 1.42
N LEU A 92 -17.54 -9.16 2.32
CA LEU A 92 -17.02 -10.36 3.01
C LEU A 92 -18.20 -11.08 3.68
N SER A 93 -18.97 -11.84 2.91
CA SER A 93 -19.79 -12.92 3.39
C SER A 93 -18.79 -13.87 4.01
N GLU A 94 -19.09 -14.25 5.25
CA GLU A 94 -18.37 -15.17 6.13
C GLU A 94 -17.17 -15.88 5.48
N PRO A 95 -15.98 -15.81 6.11
CA PRO A 95 -14.76 -16.35 5.52
C PRO A 95 -15.03 -17.76 5.02
N THR A 96 -14.79 -17.98 3.73
CA THR A 96 -14.88 -19.32 3.18
C THR A 96 -13.91 -20.20 3.98
N GLU A 97 -14.28 -21.44 4.31
CA GLU A 97 -13.56 -22.32 5.26
C GLU A 97 -12.03 -22.37 5.05
N GLN A 98 -11.60 -22.12 3.81
CA GLN A 98 -10.20 -22.04 3.38
C GLN A 98 -9.45 -20.81 3.95
N GLU A 99 -10.07 -19.64 4.02
CA GLU A 99 -9.46 -18.43 4.58
C GLU A 99 -9.40 -18.46 6.11
N ALA A 100 -10.43 -19.03 6.75
CA ALA A 100 -10.43 -19.26 8.20
C ALA A 100 -9.30 -20.23 8.61
N THR A 101 -9.02 -21.23 7.77
CA THR A 101 -7.89 -22.14 7.98
C THR A 101 -6.55 -21.42 7.82
N TYR A 102 -6.40 -20.56 6.82
CA TYR A 102 -5.16 -19.79 6.60
C TYR A 102 -4.88 -18.82 7.75
N ASP A 103 -5.90 -18.11 8.23
CA ASP A 103 -5.76 -17.18 9.37
C ASP A 103 -5.43 -17.92 10.68
N SER A 104 -5.93 -19.15 10.86
CA SER A 104 -5.59 -20.01 12.01
C SER A 104 -4.13 -20.51 11.99
N ILE A 105 -3.53 -20.62 10.81
CA ILE A 105 -2.14 -21.05 10.62
C ILE A 105 -1.19 -19.85 10.81
N VAL A 106 -1.55 -18.67 10.30
CA VAL A 106 -0.70 -17.47 10.35
C VAL A 106 -0.70 -16.82 11.73
N ARG A 107 -1.78 -16.94 12.51
CA ARG A 107 -1.89 -16.38 13.87
C ARG A 107 -1.37 -17.30 14.99
N ARG A 108 -0.66 -18.38 14.64
CA ARG A 108 -0.06 -19.34 15.59
C ARG A 108 1.44 -19.13 15.73
#